data_AF-Q8NG11-F1
#
_entry.id   AF-Q8NG11-F1
#
_cell.length_a   1.000
_cell.length_b   1.000
_cell.length_c   1.000
_cell.angle_alpha   90.00
_cell.angle_beta   90.00
_cell.angle_gamma   90.00
#
_symmetry.space_group_name_H-M   'P 1'
#
loop_
_entity.id
_entity.type
_entity.pdbx_description
1 polymer ?
#
loop_
_entity_poly.entity_id
_entity_poly.type
_entity_poly.pdbx_seq_one_letter_code
_entity_poly.pdbx_strand_id
1 'polypeptide(L)'
;MHYYRYSNAKVSCWYKYLLFSYNIIFWLAGVVFLGVGLWAWSEKGVLSDLTKVTRMHGIDPVVLVLMVGVVMFTLGFAGCVGALRENICLLNFFCGTIVLIFFLELAVAVLAFLFQDWVRDRFREFFESNIKSYRDDIDLQNLIDSLQKANQCCGAYGPEDWDLNVYFNCSGASYSREKCGVPFSCCVPDPAQKVVNTQCGYDVRIQLKSKWDESIFTKGCIQALESWLPRNIYIVAGVFIAISLLQIFGIFLARTLISDIEAVKAGHHF
;
A
#
# COMPACT_ATOMS: atom_id res chain seq x y z
N MET A 1 -41.08 0.90 -44.45
CA MET A 1 -39.74 1.26 -44.95
C MET A 1 -39.06 2.13 -43.89
N HIS A 2 -38.44 1.53 -42.88
CA HIS A 2 -37.49 2.20 -41.99
C HIS A 2 -36.17 1.44 -42.11
N TYR A 3 -35.52 1.54 -43.26
CA TYR A 3 -34.09 1.27 -43.33
C TYR A 3 -33.42 2.44 -42.64
N TYR A 4 -33.34 2.39 -41.30
CA TYR A 4 -32.28 3.09 -40.62
C TYR A 4 -31.00 2.54 -41.22
N ARG A 5 -30.42 3.30 -42.16
CA ARG A 5 -29.01 3.16 -42.51
C ARG A 5 -28.31 3.15 -41.17
N TYR A 6 -27.84 1.98 -40.77
CA TYR A 6 -26.79 1.88 -39.79
C TYR A 6 -25.67 2.74 -40.34
N SER A 7 -25.57 3.99 -39.85
CA SER A 7 -24.46 4.87 -40.17
C SER A 7 -23.23 4.05 -39.85
N ASN A 8 -22.52 3.59 -40.89
CA ASN A 8 -21.40 2.65 -40.82
C ASN A 8 -20.76 2.72 -39.44
N ALA A 9 -21.03 1.73 -38.57
CA ALA A 9 -20.41 1.74 -37.26
C ALA A 9 -18.91 1.81 -37.50
N LYS A 10 -18.26 2.74 -36.83
CA LYS A 10 -16.83 2.92 -36.87
C LYS A 10 -16.38 2.93 -35.44
N VAL A 11 -15.32 2.19 -35.16
CA VAL A 11 -14.66 2.30 -33.87
C VAL A 11 -14.13 3.71 -33.73
N SER A 12 -14.59 4.43 -32.71
CA SER A 12 -14.13 5.81 -32.50
C SER A 12 -12.66 5.79 -32.08
N CYS A 13 -11.78 6.30 -32.95
CA CYS A 13 -10.35 6.34 -32.69
C CYS A 13 -10.01 7.01 -31.36
N TRP A 14 -10.78 8.03 -30.97
CA TRP A 14 -10.67 8.73 -29.69
C TRP A 14 -10.69 7.78 -28.48
N TYR A 15 -11.70 6.91 -28.34
CA TYR A 15 -11.79 6.01 -27.19
C TYR A 15 -10.66 4.98 -27.19
N LYS A 16 -10.27 4.49 -28.37
CA LYS A 16 -9.13 3.57 -28.54
C LYS A 16 -7.83 4.20 -28.04
N TYR A 17 -7.51 5.41 -28.48
CA TYR A 17 -6.28 6.10 -28.06
C TYR A 17 -6.32 6.54 -26.60
N LEU A 18 -7.47 7.00 -26.09
CA LEU A 18 -7.62 7.32 -24.68
C LEU A 18 -7.42 6.10 -23.79
N LEU A 19 -8.10 4.98 -24.09
CA LEU A 19 -7.96 3.75 -23.31
C LEU A 19 -6.52 3.23 -23.37
N PHE A 20 -5.87 3.30 -24.53
CA PHE A 20 -4.47 2.95 -24.68
C PHE A 20 -3.57 3.87 -23.83
N SER A 21 -3.76 5.19 -23.89
CA SER A 21 -2.99 6.15 -23.10
C SER A 21 -3.21 6.03 -21.59
N TYR A 22 -4.43 5.66 -21.18
CA TYR A 22 -4.74 5.38 -19.79
C TYR A 22 -3.96 4.13 -19.33
N ASN A 23 -4.05 3.03 -20.09
CA ASN A 23 -3.44 1.77 -19.70
C ASN A 23 -1.91 1.76 -19.80
N ILE A 24 -1.31 2.50 -20.74
CA ILE A 24 0.16 2.53 -20.88
C ILE A 24 0.81 3.16 -19.64
N ILE A 25 0.16 4.14 -18.99
CA ILE A 25 0.65 4.76 -17.75
C ILE A 25 0.70 3.72 -16.63
N PHE A 26 -0.39 2.97 -16.41
CA PHE A 26 -0.43 1.91 -15.39
C PHE A 26 0.50 0.75 -15.73
N TRP A 27 0.66 0.42 -17.01
CA TRP A 27 1.56 -0.64 -17.45
C TRP A 27 3.02 -0.28 -17.14
N LEU A 28 3.45 0.94 -17.49
CA LEU A 28 4.79 1.45 -17.15
C LEU A 28 5.00 1.53 -15.64
N ALA A 29 4.01 1.99 -14.88
CA ALA A 29 4.05 1.95 -13.42
C ALA A 29 4.22 0.51 -12.90
N GLY A 30 3.48 -0.46 -13.45
CA GLY A 30 3.63 -1.88 -13.12
C GLY A 30 5.05 -2.41 -13.36
N VAL A 31 5.67 -2.05 -14.48
CA VAL A 31 7.08 -2.40 -14.77
C VAL A 31 8.03 -1.80 -13.74
N VAL A 32 7.82 -0.55 -13.32
CA VAL A 32 8.65 0.10 -12.28
C VAL A 32 8.50 -0.60 -10.94
N PHE A 33 7.27 -0.90 -10.49
CA PHE A 33 7.01 -1.60 -9.23
C PHE A 33 7.63 -3.01 -9.22
N LEU A 34 7.52 -3.75 -10.34
CA LEU A 34 8.16 -5.05 -10.49
C LEU A 34 9.69 -4.92 -10.47
N GLY A 35 10.27 -3.94 -11.17
CA GLY A 35 11.71 -3.70 -11.17
C GLY A 35 12.25 -3.40 -9.77
N VAL A 36 11.60 -2.48 -9.05
CA VAL A 36 11.98 -2.12 -7.67
C VAL A 36 11.78 -3.30 -6.71
N GLY A 37 10.66 -4.02 -6.81
CA GLY A 37 10.39 -5.19 -5.96
C GLY A 37 11.39 -6.33 -6.19
N LEU A 38 11.74 -6.61 -7.45
CA LEU A 38 12.73 -7.64 -7.79
C LEU A 38 14.15 -7.23 -7.36
N TRP A 39 14.50 -5.94 -7.47
CA TRP A 39 15.76 -5.41 -6.96
C TRP A 39 15.87 -5.60 -5.44
N ALA A 40 14.85 -5.15 -4.69
CA ALA A 40 14.80 -5.29 -3.23
C ALA A 40 14.86 -6.77 -2.81
N TRP A 41 14.15 -7.65 -3.51
CA TRP A 41 14.18 -9.08 -3.26
C TRP A 41 15.56 -9.70 -3.52
N SER A 42 16.26 -9.27 -4.58
CA SER A 42 17.59 -9.77 -4.90
C SER A 42 18.63 -9.40 -3.83
N GLU A 43 18.51 -8.21 -3.23
CA GLU A 43 19.38 -7.75 -2.15
C GLU A 43 19.16 -8.51 -0.83
N LYS A 44 17.89 -8.85 -0.52
CA LYS A 44 17.53 -9.66 0.66
C LYS A 44 18.06 -11.10 0.61
N GLY A 45 18.31 -11.63 -0.59
CA GLY A 45 18.69 -13.02 -0.81
C GLY A 45 17.49 -13.96 -0.82
N VAL A 46 17.27 -14.63 -1.96
CA VAL A 46 16.10 -15.47 -2.29
C VAL A 46 15.72 -16.49 -1.20
N LEU A 47 16.70 -17.03 -0.46
CA LEU A 47 16.49 -18.13 0.49
C LEU A 47 15.98 -17.69 1.87
N SER A 48 16.24 -16.44 2.28
CA SER A 48 15.76 -15.87 3.56
C SER A 48 14.23 -15.80 3.58
N ASP A 49 13.63 -15.33 2.48
CA ASP A 49 12.25 -14.84 2.49
C ASP A 49 11.21 -15.96 2.41
N LEU A 50 11.44 -17.03 1.63
CA LEU A 50 10.48 -18.13 1.52
C LEU A 50 10.18 -18.77 2.89
N THR A 51 11.19 -18.83 3.77
CA THR A 51 11.05 -19.38 5.13
C THR A 51 10.45 -18.40 6.13
N LYS A 52 10.57 -17.09 5.91
CA LYS A 52 9.99 -16.05 6.77
C LYS A 52 8.54 -15.76 6.45
N VAL A 53 8.18 -15.68 5.16
CA VAL A 53 6.79 -15.50 4.68
C VAL A 53 5.88 -16.64 5.16
N THR A 54 6.41 -17.87 5.25
CA THR A 54 5.66 -19.01 5.79
C THR A 54 5.58 -19.04 7.32
N ARG A 55 6.49 -18.36 8.04
CA ARG A 55 6.62 -18.48 9.50
C ARG A 55 5.97 -17.35 10.28
N MET A 56 5.92 -16.15 9.73
CA MET A 56 5.33 -14.97 10.37
C MET A 56 4.12 -14.51 9.57
N HIS A 57 2.95 -14.41 10.20
CA HIS A 57 1.68 -13.91 9.62
C HIS A 57 1.72 -12.43 9.18
N GLY A 58 2.91 -11.87 8.94
CA GLY A 58 3.14 -10.53 8.43
C GLY A 58 3.43 -10.58 6.93
N ILE A 59 2.77 -9.70 6.16
CA ILE A 59 3.05 -9.52 4.74
C ILE A 59 4.34 -8.69 4.64
N ASP A 60 5.41 -9.27 4.10
CA ASP A 60 6.66 -8.55 3.82
C ASP A 60 6.39 -7.35 2.88
N PRO A 61 6.93 -6.15 3.17
CA PRO A 61 6.80 -4.98 2.31
C PRO A 61 7.20 -5.25 0.84
N VAL A 62 8.25 -6.03 0.59
CA VAL A 62 8.74 -6.38 -0.75
C VAL A 62 7.73 -7.25 -1.49
N VAL A 63 7.14 -8.24 -0.82
CA VAL A 63 6.11 -9.11 -1.40
C VAL A 63 4.88 -8.29 -1.78
N LEU A 64 4.48 -7.31 -0.94
CA LEU A 64 3.35 -6.43 -1.25
C LEU A 64 3.61 -5.57 -2.50
N VAL A 65 4.82 -4.97 -2.62
CA VAL A 65 5.22 -4.19 -3.81
C VAL A 65 5.19 -5.07 -5.07
N LEU A 66 5.70 -6.30 -4.99
CA LEU A 66 5.66 -7.25 -6.10
C LEU A 66 4.23 -7.62 -6.51
N MET A 67 3.35 -7.93 -5.55
CA MET A 67 1.95 -8.26 -5.81
C MET A 67 1.22 -7.12 -6.52
N VAL A 68 1.39 -5.88 -6.05
CA VAL A 68 0.82 -4.69 -6.69
C VAL A 68 1.39 -4.51 -8.10
N GLY A 69 2.70 -4.69 -8.28
CA GLY A 69 3.37 -4.63 -9.58
C GLY A 69 2.81 -5.65 -10.60
N VAL A 70 2.61 -6.91 -10.20
CA VAL A 70 2.04 -7.96 -11.08
C VAL A 70 0.62 -7.61 -11.51
N VAL A 71 -0.24 -7.17 -10.59
CA VAL A 71 -1.62 -6.78 -10.91
C VAL A 71 -1.62 -5.61 -11.89
N MET A 72 -0.85 -4.54 -11.62
CA MET A 72 -0.77 -3.38 -12.52
C MET A 72 -0.23 -3.75 -13.90
N PHE A 73 0.83 -4.57 -13.96
CA PHE A 73 1.43 -5.01 -15.22
C PHE A 73 0.44 -5.82 -16.06
N THR A 74 -0.22 -6.81 -15.46
CA THR A 74 -1.16 -7.69 -16.18
C THR A 74 -2.39 -6.94 -16.68
N LEU A 75 -2.96 -6.06 -15.86
CA LEU A 75 -4.11 -5.23 -16.25
C LEU A 75 -3.74 -4.20 -17.31
N GLY A 76 -2.62 -3.49 -17.13
CA GLY A 76 -2.14 -2.51 -18.11
C GLY A 76 -1.82 -3.16 -19.45
N PHE A 77 -1.19 -4.35 -19.45
CA PHE A 77 -0.91 -5.12 -20.66
C PHE A 77 -2.20 -5.58 -21.35
N ALA A 78 -3.13 -6.15 -20.59
CA ALA A 78 -4.43 -6.59 -21.12
C ALA A 78 -5.22 -5.42 -21.72
N GLY A 79 -5.27 -4.28 -21.03
CA GLY A 79 -5.92 -3.06 -21.52
C GLY A 79 -5.26 -2.50 -22.79
N CYS A 80 -3.92 -2.42 -22.83
CA CYS A 80 -3.18 -1.94 -24.00
C CYS A 80 -3.37 -2.84 -25.23
N VAL A 81 -3.08 -4.14 -25.08
CA VAL A 81 -3.19 -5.10 -26.19
C VAL A 81 -4.65 -5.26 -26.61
N GLY A 82 -5.58 -5.27 -25.66
CA GLY A 82 -7.01 -5.36 -25.92
C GLY A 82 -7.49 -4.17 -26.75
N ALA A 83 -7.06 -2.95 -26.41
CA ALA A 83 -7.40 -1.75 -27.15
C ALA A 83 -6.79 -1.74 -28.57
N LEU A 84 -5.48 -2.06 -28.69
CA LEU A 84 -4.79 -2.05 -29.99
C LEU A 84 -5.27 -3.14 -30.94
N ARG A 85 -5.49 -4.35 -30.42
CA ARG A 85 -5.93 -5.53 -31.19
C ARG A 85 -7.45 -5.65 -31.28
N GLU A 86 -8.21 -4.74 -30.67
CA GLU A 86 -9.68 -4.77 -30.65
C GLU A 86 -10.22 -6.14 -30.18
N ASN A 87 -9.53 -6.74 -29.20
CA ASN A 87 -9.84 -8.06 -28.68
C ASN A 87 -10.85 -7.95 -27.53
N ILE A 88 -12.12 -8.21 -27.84
CA ILE A 88 -13.25 -8.17 -26.88
C ILE A 88 -13.00 -9.04 -25.64
N CYS A 89 -12.43 -10.24 -25.81
CA CYS A 89 -12.20 -11.16 -24.69
C CYS A 89 -11.22 -10.54 -23.67
N LEU A 90 -10.13 -9.96 -24.16
CA LEU A 90 -9.12 -9.32 -23.32
C LEU A 90 -9.65 -8.03 -22.66
N LEU A 91 -10.47 -7.26 -23.39
CA LEU A 91 -11.17 -6.09 -22.87
C LEU A 91 -12.19 -6.45 -21.79
N ASN A 92 -12.91 -7.56 -21.94
CA ASN A 92 -13.82 -8.09 -20.92
C ASN A 92 -13.07 -8.56 -19.67
N PHE A 93 -11.93 -9.24 -19.82
CA PHE A 93 -11.05 -9.59 -18.70
C PHE A 93 -10.60 -8.35 -17.94
N PHE A 94 -10.12 -7.33 -18.66
CA PHE A 94 -9.73 -6.04 -18.09
C PHE A 94 -10.90 -5.35 -17.34
N CYS A 95 -12.10 -5.29 -17.95
CA CYS A 95 -13.26 -4.70 -17.28
C CYS A 95 -13.67 -5.50 -16.03
N GLY A 96 -13.74 -6.82 -16.14
CA GLY A 96 -14.18 -7.70 -15.04
C GLY A 96 -13.24 -7.62 -13.83
N THR A 97 -11.94 -7.54 -14.08
CA THR A 97 -10.93 -7.38 -13.02
C THR A 97 -10.98 -6.00 -12.37
N ILE A 98 -11.16 -4.90 -13.10
CA ILE A 98 -11.35 -3.58 -12.48
C ILE A 98 -12.63 -3.54 -11.65
N VAL A 99 -13.74 -4.09 -12.15
CA VAL A 99 -14.99 -4.18 -11.38
C VAL A 99 -14.78 -4.96 -10.08
N LEU A 100 -14.04 -6.08 -10.14
CA LEU A 100 -13.68 -6.85 -8.95
C LEU A 100 -12.86 -6.02 -7.96
N ILE A 101 -11.84 -5.30 -8.43
CA ILE A 101 -11.00 -4.43 -7.58
C ILE A 101 -11.85 -3.33 -6.94
N PHE A 102 -12.74 -2.68 -7.69
CA PHE A 102 -13.65 -1.66 -7.16
C PHE A 102 -14.50 -2.20 -6.00
N PHE A 103 -15.09 -3.39 -6.14
CA PHE A 103 -15.86 -4.02 -5.07
C PHE A 103 -14.98 -4.43 -3.87
N LEU A 104 -13.76 -4.89 -4.10
CA LEU A 104 -12.81 -5.20 -3.02
C LEU A 104 -12.41 -3.94 -2.25
N GLU A 105 -12.11 -2.84 -2.93
CA GLU A 105 -11.80 -1.55 -2.32
C GLU A 105 -12.98 -1.02 -1.51
N LEU A 106 -14.20 -1.09 -2.06
CA LEU A 106 -15.42 -0.71 -1.36
C LEU A 106 -15.66 -1.58 -0.12
N ALA A 107 -15.46 -2.89 -0.23
CA ALA A 107 -15.61 -3.81 0.89
C ALA A 107 -14.59 -3.50 2.01
N VAL A 108 -13.33 -3.27 1.67
CA VAL A 108 -12.28 -2.88 2.63
C VAL A 108 -12.65 -1.55 3.31
N ALA A 109 -13.10 -0.55 2.56
CA ALA A 109 -13.50 0.75 3.11
C ALA A 109 -14.69 0.62 4.08
N VAL A 110 -15.71 -0.14 3.70
CA VAL A 110 -16.89 -0.39 4.56
C VAL A 110 -16.49 -1.17 5.82
N LEU A 111 -15.71 -2.25 5.67
CA LEU A 111 -15.25 -3.03 6.82
C LEU A 111 -14.37 -2.22 7.76
N ALA A 112 -13.47 -1.39 7.23
CA ALA A 112 -12.63 -0.52 8.04
C ALA A 112 -13.43 0.54 8.81
N PHE A 113 -14.52 1.04 8.23
CA PHE A 113 -15.41 1.99 8.89
C PHE A 113 -16.32 1.33 9.93
N LEU A 114 -16.88 0.15 9.64
CA LEU A 114 -17.80 -0.55 10.54
C LEU A 114 -17.10 -1.23 11.71
N PHE A 115 -15.89 -1.76 11.50
CA PHE A 115 -15.16 -2.57 12.48
C PHE A 115 -13.86 -1.89 12.89
N GLN A 116 -13.95 -0.68 13.45
CA GLN A 116 -12.80 0.10 13.89
C GLN A 116 -11.94 -0.65 14.93
N ASP A 117 -12.58 -1.35 15.87
CA ASP A 117 -11.88 -2.15 16.89
C ASP A 117 -11.07 -3.29 16.26
N TRP A 118 -11.63 -3.98 15.26
CA TRP A 118 -10.93 -5.03 14.54
C TRP A 118 -9.72 -4.49 13.76
N VAL A 119 -9.87 -3.33 13.12
CA VAL A 119 -8.75 -2.65 12.45
C VAL A 119 -7.66 -2.32 13.46
N ARG A 120 -8.02 -1.75 14.61
CA ARG A 120 -7.09 -1.44 15.70
C ARG A 120 -6.34 -2.68 16.18
N ASP A 121 -7.03 -3.78 16.40
CA ASP A 121 -6.41 -5.04 16.84
C ASP A 121 -5.46 -5.58 15.77
N ARG A 122 -5.84 -5.51 14.48
CA ARG A 122 -4.94 -5.94 13.39
C ARG A 122 -3.71 -5.06 13.27
N PHE A 123 -3.85 -3.75 13.46
CA PHE A 123 -2.72 -2.81 13.53
C PHE A 123 -1.82 -3.11 14.73
N ARG A 124 -2.40 -3.42 15.88
CA ARG A 124 -1.65 -3.83 17.07
C ARG A 124 -0.85 -5.10 16.82
N GLU A 125 -1.47 -6.15 16.30
CA GLU A 125 -0.79 -7.40 15.95
C GLU A 125 0.36 -7.16 14.96
N PHE A 126 0.14 -6.29 13.97
CA PHE A 126 1.18 -5.88 13.03
C PHE A 126 2.37 -5.27 13.78
N PHE A 127 2.16 -4.30 14.66
CA PHE A 127 3.28 -3.73 15.43
C PHE A 127 3.91 -4.75 16.37
N GLU A 128 3.15 -5.51 17.17
CA GLU A 128 3.72 -6.46 18.13
C GLU A 128 4.52 -7.59 17.44
N SER A 129 4.03 -8.11 16.31
CA SER A 129 4.73 -9.14 15.54
C SER A 129 6.02 -8.60 14.94
N ASN A 130 5.97 -7.38 14.40
CA ASN A 130 7.10 -6.83 13.68
C ASN A 130 8.13 -6.15 14.59
N ILE A 131 7.73 -5.65 15.76
CA ILE A 131 8.65 -5.17 16.80
C ILE A 131 9.52 -6.31 17.29
N LYS A 132 8.99 -7.53 17.48
CA LYS A 132 9.77 -8.70 17.90
C LYS A 132 10.93 -8.99 16.95
N SER A 133 10.69 -8.91 15.64
CA SER A 133 11.68 -9.17 14.59
C SER A 133 12.27 -7.88 13.99
N TYR A 134 12.22 -6.76 14.70
CA TYR A 134 12.59 -5.45 14.17
C TYR A 134 14.02 -5.38 13.59
N ARG A 135 14.97 -6.12 14.18
CA ARG A 135 16.37 -6.19 13.71
C ARG A 135 16.63 -7.32 12.70
N ASP A 136 15.64 -8.16 12.43
CA ASP A 136 15.82 -9.37 11.60
C ASP A 136 15.61 -9.09 10.10
N ASP A 137 14.97 -7.97 9.76
CA ASP A 137 14.63 -7.57 8.39
C ASP A 137 14.75 -6.05 8.22
N ILE A 138 15.61 -5.62 7.28
CA ILE A 138 15.91 -4.20 7.06
C ILE A 138 14.74 -3.42 6.46
N ASP A 139 13.91 -4.05 5.63
CA ASP A 139 12.76 -3.39 5.03
C ASP A 139 11.65 -3.19 6.05
N LEU A 140 11.46 -4.20 6.92
CA LEU A 140 10.54 -4.07 8.04
C LEU A 140 11.01 -3.00 9.03
N GLN A 141 12.31 -2.97 9.33
CA GLN A 141 12.92 -1.95 10.17
C GLN A 141 12.65 -0.55 9.59
N ASN A 142 12.94 -0.37 8.30
CA ASN A 142 12.73 0.89 7.58
C ASN A 142 11.25 1.30 7.53
N LEU A 143 10.32 0.35 7.40
CA LEU A 143 8.89 0.60 7.42
C LEU A 143 8.43 1.09 8.79
N ILE A 144 8.79 0.39 9.88
CA ILE A 144 8.47 0.82 11.25
C ILE A 144 9.08 2.19 11.53
N ASP A 145 10.35 2.40 11.18
CA ASP A 145 11.04 3.67 11.38
C ASP A 145 10.37 4.81 10.62
N SER A 146 9.89 4.55 9.40
CA SER A 146 9.17 5.53 8.59
C SER A 146 7.80 5.85 9.19
N LEU A 147 7.05 4.84 9.64
CA LEU A 147 5.75 5.04 10.29
C LEU A 147 5.87 5.84 11.58
N GLN A 148 6.89 5.56 12.39
CA GLN A 148 7.15 6.27 13.66
C GLN A 148 7.55 7.73 13.43
N LYS A 149 8.47 7.99 12.49
CA LYS A 149 8.88 9.36 12.14
C LYS A 149 7.74 10.16 11.51
N ALA A 150 7.02 9.57 10.55
CA ALA A 150 5.96 10.26 9.80
C ALA A 150 4.77 10.64 10.69
N ASN A 151 4.43 9.80 11.66
CA ASN A 151 3.29 10.02 12.56
C ASN A 151 3.69 10.49 13.97
N GLN A 152 4.98 10.78 14.20
CA GLN A 152 5.52 11.28 15.47
C GLN A 152 5.06 10.41 16.66
N CYS A 153 5.26 9.10 16.52
CA CYS A 153 4.79 8.10 17.47
C CYS A 153 5.88 7.09 17.81
N CYS A 154 5.72 6.37 18.91
CA CYS A 154 6.62 5.30 19.34
C CYS A 154 5.85 4.09 19.85
N GLY A 155 6.20 2.91 19.34
CA GLY A 155 5.50 1.65 19.60
C GLY A 155 4.06 1.61 19.07
N ALA A 156 3.32 0.56 19.40
CA ALA A 156 1.92 0.41 19.03
C ALA A 156 1.04 1.34 19.87
N TYR A 157 1.11 1.18 21.19
CA TYR A 157 0.44 1.96 22.22
C TYR A 157 1.38 2.92 22.96
N GLY A 158 2.69 2.63 22.97
CA GLY A 158 3.68 3.53 23.52
C GLY A 158 5.11 2.97 23.50
N PRO A 159 6.09 3.72 24.04
CA PRO A 159 7.51 3.32 24.08
C PRO A 159 7.78 1.96 24.76
N GLU A 160 6.86 1.49 25.60
CA GLU A 160 6.99 0.26 26.39
C GLU A 160 6.83 -1.00 25.54
N ASP A 161 6.14 -0.93 24.41
CA ASP A 161 5.97 -2.08 23.51
C ASP A 161 7.31 -2.61 22.98
N TRP A 162 8.37 -1.79 23.04
CA TRP A 162 9.73 -2.20 22.72
C TRP A 162 10.30 -3.26 23.67
N ASP A 163 9.66 -3.54 24.81
CA ASP A 163 10.02 -4.69 25.65
C ASP A 163 9.76 -6.04 24.98
N LEU A 164 8.94 -6.07 23.92
CA LEU A 164 8.73 -7.27 23.11
C LEU A 164 9.96 -7.63 22.26
N ASN A 165 10.87 -6.69 22.02
CA ASN A 165 12.07 -6.92 21.23
C ASN A 165 13.27 -7.27 22.14
N VAL A 166 13.99 -8.34 21.79
CA VAL A 166 15.16 -8.82 22.54
C VAL A 166 16.27 -7.78 22.72
N TYR A 167 16.46 -6.84 21.79
CA TYR A 167 17.49 -5.80 21.87
C TYR A 167 17.09 -4.61 22.74
N PHE A 168 15.80 -4.34 22.91
CA PHE A 168 15.32 -3.19 23.69
C PHE A 168 14.76 -3.60 25.06
N ASN A 169 14.49 -4.88 25.29
CA ASN A 169 13.86 -5.38 26.52
C ASN A 169 14.58 -4.95 27.82
N CYS A 170 13.85 -4.25 28.69
CA CYS A 170 14.34 -3.83 30.00
C CYS A 170 14.58 -4.96 31.00
N SER A 171 13.99 -6.13 30.78
CA SER A 171 14.15 -7.30 31.65
C SER A 171 15.59 -7.82 31.61
N GLY A 172 16.06 -8.38 32.73
CA GLY A 172 17.46 -8.76 32.98
C GLY A 172 18.13 -9.68 31.95
N ALA A 173 17.38 -10.36 31.09
CA ALA A 173 17.91 -11.35 30.15
C ALA A 173 18.66 -10.76 28.94
N SER A 174 18.40 -9.50 28.57
CA SER A 174 19.03 -8.87 27.41
C SER A 174 20.36 -8.20 27.77
N TYR A 175 21.43 -8.60 27.10
CA TYR A 175 22.79 -8.01 27.21
C TYR A 175 23.04 -6.91 26.16
N SER A 176 22.00 -6.48 25.45
CA SER A 176 22.10 -5.46 24.41
C SER A 176 22.42 -4.07 24.98
N ARG A 177 23.18 -3.27 24.24
CA ARG A 177 23.46 -1.87 24.59
C ARG A 177 22.23 -0.97 24.45
N GLU A 178 21.25 -1.38 23.64
CA GLU A 178 20.00 -0.65 23.38
C GLU A 178 18.89 -1.00 24.37
N LYS A 179 19.22 -1.77 25.41
CA LYS A 179 18.30 -2.14 26.48
C LYS A 179 17.66 -0.91 27.13
N CYS A 180 16.38 -1.02 27.48
CA CYS A 180 15.59 0.10 28.00
C CYS A 180 15.60 1.33 27.11
N GLY A 181 15.96 1.16 25.84
CA GLY A 181 15.89 2.20 24.85
C GLY A 181 14.69 2.03 23.93
N VAL A 182 14.62 2.92 22.97
CA VAL A 182 13.75 2.84 21.80
C VAL A 182 14.59 3.16 20.55
N PRO A 183 14.17 2.76 19.35
CA PRO A 183 14.89 3.14 18.15
C PRO A 183 14.93 4.64 17.93
N PHE A 184 15.90 5.07 17.12
CA PHE A 184 16.09 6.48 16.79
C PHE A 184 14.90 7.13 16.05
N SER A 185 14.02 6.32 15.44
CA SER A 185 12.79 6.80 14.81
C SER A 185 11.75 7.33 15.79
N CYS A 186 11.84 6.95 17.07
CA CYS A 186 11.04 7.51 18.15
C CYS A 186 11.58 8.85 18.66
N CYS A 187 12.76 9.31 18.21
CA CYS A 187 13.38 10.54 18.69
C CYS A 187 12.64 11.79 18.24
N VAL A 188 12.45 12.74 19.15
CA VAL A 188 12.00 14.09 18.80
C VAL A 188 13.16 14.83 18.12
N PRO A 189 12.97 15.37 16.90
CA PRO A 189 14.02 16.14 16.24
C PRO A 189 14.24 17.49 16.93
N ASP A 190 15.49 17.80 17.27
CA ASP A 190 15.88 19.11 17.82
C ASP A 190 15.89 20.17 16.70
N PRO A 191 15.08 21.24 16.79
CA PRO A 191 15.06 22.29 15.77
C PRO A 191 16.39 23.04 15.60
N ALA A 192 17.27 23.02 16.61
CA ALA A 192 18.58 23.65 16.54
C ALA A 192 19.61 22.80 15.76
N GLN A 193 19.36 21.51 15.58
CA GLN A 193 20.28 20.58 14.93
C GLN A 193 19.70 20.06 13.61
N LYS A 194 20.50 20.08 12.54
CA LYS A 194 20.10 19.52 11.24
C LYS A 194 20.15 17.98 11.19
N VAL A 195 20.76 17.35 12.18
CA VAL A 195 21.01 15.91 12.21
C VAL A 195 20.26 15.32 13.40
N VAL A 196 19.47 14.28 13.15
CA VAL A 196 18.77 13.56 14.21
C VAL A 196 19.79 12.87 15.11
N ASN A 197 19.70 13.09 16.43
CA ASN A 197 20.49 12.36 17.39
C ASN A 197 20.09 10.87 17.39
N THR A 198 20.88 10.04 16.72
CA THR A 198 20.62 8.59 16.64
C THR A 198 20.76 7.88 17.98
N GLN A 199 21.34 8.53 18.98
CA GLN A 199 21.51 8.02 20.33
C GLN A 199 20.45 8.52 21.33
N CYS A 200 19.46 9.32 20.89
CA CYS A 200 18.48 9.88 21.83
C CYS A 200 17.68 8.80 22.59
N GLY A 201 17.48 7.64 21.94
CA GLY A 201 16.64 6.57 22.46
C GLY A 201 17.34 5.66 23.47
N TYR A 202 18.64 5.81 23.73
CA TYR A 202 19.36 4.93 24.67
C TYR A 202 18.99 5.24 26.12
N ASP A 203 18.79 4.19 26.93
CA ASP A 203 18.53 4.27 28.38
C ASP A 203 17.33 5.17 28.79
N VAL A 204 16.55 5.66 27.82
CA VAL A 204 15.49 6.64 28.06
C VAL A 204 14.40 6.08 28.96
N ARG A 205 14.07 4.78 28.84
CA ARG A 205 13.04 4.11 29.64
C ARG A 205 13.52 3.73 31.05
N ILE A 206 14.80 3.93 31.37
CA ILE A 206 15.32 3.86 32.75
C ILE A 206 14.92 5.11 33.54
N GLN A 207 14.78 6.24 32.83
CA GLN A 207 14.37 7.50 33.44
C GLN A 207 12.88 7.50 33.80
N LEU A 208 12.49 8.42 34.68
CA LEU A 208 11.09 8.69 34.99
C LEU A 208 10.31 9.04 33.71
N LYS A 209 9.12 8.46 33.54
CA LYS A 209 8.23 8.71 32.40
C LYS A 209 7.98 10.19 32.11
N SER A 210 7.98 11.04 33.15
CA SER A 210 7.80 12.49 33.02
C SER A 210 8.90 13.20 32.23
N LYS A 211 10.06 12.55 32.02
CA LYS A 211 11.18 13.09 31.23
C LYS A 211 11.18 12.59 29.79
N TRP A 212 10.36 11.59 29.45
CA TRP A 212 10.40 10.97 28.11
C TRP A 212 9.97 11.95 27.02
N ASP A 213 8.98 12.81 27.29
CA ASP A 213 8.47 13.82 26.34
C ASP A 213 9.54 14.84 25.90
N GLU A 214 10.66 14.94 26.62
CA GLU A 214 11.78 15.84 26.26
C GLU A 214 12.66 15.26 25.13
N SER A 215 12.68 13.93 24.95
CA SER A 215 13.60 13.26 24.04
C SER A 215 12.94 12.34 23.02
N ILE A 216 11.80 11.74 23.34
CA ILE A 216 11.12 10.75 22.50
C ILE A 216 9.62 11.02 22.40
N PHE A 217 9.00 10.53 21.31
CA PHE A 217 7.56 10.49 21.21
C PHE A 217 6.99 9.46 22.20
N THR A 218 6.10 9.88 23.09
CA THR A 218 5.44 9.01 24.07
C THR A 218 4.12 8.44 23.58
N LYS A 219 3.58 9.00 22.50
CA LYS A 219 2.31 8.57 21.91
C LYS A 219 2.50 7.32 21.07
N GLY A 220 1.68 6.30 21.29
CA GLY A 220 1.62 5.12 20.42
C GLY A 220 1.11 5.41 19.02
N CYS A 221 1.56 4.63 18.04
CA CYS A 221 1.18 4.81 16.65
C CYS A 221 -0.30 4.52 16.38
N ILE A 222 -0.95 3.67 17.18
CA ILE A 222 -2.40 3.44 17.12
C ILE A 222 -3.15 4.70 17.53
N GLN A 223 -2.80 5.31 18.66
CA GLN A 223 -3.42 6.56 19.11
C GLN A 223 -3.09 7.73 18.18
N ALA A 224 -1.91 7.72 17.56
CA ALA A 224 -1.55 8.69 16.53
C ALA A 224 -2.51 8.57 15.34
N LEU A 225 -2.74 7.35 14.84
CA LEU A 225 -3.69 7.06 13.76
C LEU A 225 -5.14 7.43 14.14
N GLU A 226 -5.61 7.03 15.33
CA GLU A 226 -6.95 7.35 15.84
C GLU A 226 -7.19 8.87 15.92
N SER A 227 -6.16 9.65 16.25
CA SER A 227 -6.27 11.12 16.29
C SER A 227 -6.10 11.80 14.92
N TRP A 228 -5.38 11.14 14.00
CA TRP A 228 -5.10 11.66 12.67
C TRP A 228 -6.29 11.46 11.73
N LEU A 229 -6.96 10.31 11.83
CA LEU A 229 -8.02 9.92 10.90
C LEU A 229 -9.22 10.87 10.92
N PRO A 230 -9.83 11.25 12.07
CA PRO A 230 -10.95 12.20 12.09
C PRO A 230 -10.54 13.59 11.61
N ARG A 231 -9.30 14.01 11.89
CA ARG A 231 -8.77 15.32 11.47
C ARG A 231 -8.59 15.40 9.95
N ASN A 232 -8.24 14.29 9.32
CA ASN A 232 -7.92 14.22 7.89
C ASN A 232 -8.94 13.41 7.08
N ILE A 233 -10.12 13.13 7.63
CA ILE A 233 -11.10 12.24 7.01
C ILE A 233 -11.53 12.70 5.61
N TYR A 234 -11.60 14.02 5.38
CA TYR A 234 -11.90 14.58 4.07
C TYR A 234 -10.83 14.28 3.02
N ILE A 235 -9.55 14.26 3.43
CA ILE A 235 -8.43 13.92 2.54
C ILE A 235 -8.52 12.43 2.18
N VAL A 236 -8.72 11.56 3.17
CA VAL A 236 -8.86 10.11 2.97
C VAL A 236 -10.05 9.79 2.05
N ALA A 237 -11.21 10.40 2.31
CA ALA A 237 -12.40 10.24 1.47
C ALA A 237 -12.17 10.76 0.04
N GLY A 238 -11.50 11.90 -0.12
CA GLY A 238 -11.16 12.46 -1.42
C GLY A 238 -10.26 11.53 -2.24
N VAL A 239 -9.24 10.93 -1.62
CA VAL A 239 -8.36 9.94 -2.28
C VAL A 239 -9.16 8.71 -2.73
N PHE A 240 -10.03 8.18 -1.85
CA PHE A 240 -10.87 7.03 -2.19
C PHE A 240 -11.81 7.30 -3.37
N ILE A 241 -12.46 8.48 -3.39
CA ILE A 241 -13.32 8.90 -4.50
C ILE A 241 -12.52 9.06 -5.79
N ALA A 242 -11.32 9.66 -5.73
CA ALA A 242 -10.47 9.83 -6.91
C ALA A 242 -10.06 8.50 -7.54
N ILE A 243 -9.65 7.52 -6.72
CA ILE A 243 -9.31 6.15 -7.18
C ILE A 243 -10.54 5.48 -7.80
N SER A 244 -11.70 5.56 -7.13
CA SER A 244 -12.97 5.02 -7.63
C SER A 244 -13.37 5.60 -8.98
N LEU A 245 -13.26 6.93 -9.15
CA LEU A 245 -13.57 7.60 -10.41
C LEU A 245 -12.62 7.19 -11.53
N LEU A 246 -11.33 6.99 -11.22
CA LEU A 246 -10.32 6.55 -12.18
C LEU A 246 -10.65 5.15 -12.71
N GLN A 247 -11.07 4.24 -11.85
CA GLN A 247 -11.53 2.90 -12.21
C GLN A 247 -12.79 2.93 -13.07
N ILE A 248 -13.81 3.69 -12.64
CA ILE A 248 -15.08 3.84 -13.38
C ILE A 248 -14.82 4.42 -14.77
N PHE A 249 -13.92 5.39 -14.89
CA PHE A 249 -13.52 5.97 -16.17
C PHE A 249 -12.86 4.92 -17.09
N GLY A 250 -11.95 4.11 -16.55
CA GLY A 250 -11.34 2.99 -17.28
C GLY A 250 -12.38 1.97 -17.78
N ILE A 251 -13.35 1.62 -16.93
CA ILE A 251 -14.48 0.73 -17.30
C ILE A 251 -15.33 1.37 -18.40
N PHE A 252 -15.68 2.64 -18.26
CA PHE A 252 -16.49 3.37 -19.24
C PHE A 252 -15.84 3.37 -20.63
N LEU A 253 -14.54 3.70 -20.70
CA LEU A 253 -13.78 3.68 -21.95
C LEU A 253 -13.74 2.27 -22.57
N ALA A 254 -13.45 1.26 -21.75
CA ALA A 254 -13.37 -0.11 -22.23
C ALA A 254 -14.73 -0.64 -22.70
N ARG A 255 -15.83 -0.38 -21.97
CA ARG A 255 -17.19 -0.78 -22.37
C ARG A 255 -17.66 -0.08 -23.64
N THR A 256 -17.37 1.21 -23.77
CA THR A 256 -17.68 1.96 -24.99
C THR A 256 -16.93 1.38 -26.19
N LEU A 257 -15.63 1.07 -26.02
CA LEU A 257 -14.84 0.44 -27.06
C LEU A 257 -15.35 -0.97 -27.41
N ILE A 258 -15.76 -1.78 -26.43
CA ILE A 258 -16.38 -3.09 -26.69
C ILE A 258 -17.65 -2.92 -27.53
N SER A 259 -18.53 -1.99 -27.15
CA SER A 259 -19.79 -1.76 -27.85
C SER A 259 -19.55 -1.31 -29.30
N ASP A 260 -18.56 -0.46 -29.54
CA ASP A 260 -18.16 -0.04 -30.89
C ASP A 260 -17.64 -1.22 -31.73
N ILE A 261 -16.84 -2.11 -31.14
CA ILE A 261 -16.30 -3.30 -31.84
C ILE A 261 -17.43 -4.29 -32.17
N GLU A 262 -18.37 -4.52 -31.25
CA GLU A 262 -19.53 -5.39 -31.47
C GLU A 262 -20.47 -4.84 -32.55
N ALA A 263 -20.70 -3.53 -32.54
CA ALA A 263 -21.42 -2.80 -33.55
C ALA A 263 -20.84 -3.01 -34.96
N VAL A 264 -19.51 -2.88 -35.10
CA VAL A 264 -18.80 -3.13 -36.36
C VAL A 264 -18.88 -4.60 -36.78
N LYS A 265 -18.77 -5.54 -35.84
CA LYS A 265 -18.88 -6.98 -36.13
C LYS A 265 -20.28 -7.35 -36.60
N ALA A 266 -21.32 -6.86 -35.93
CA ALA A 266 -22.71 -7.09 -36.34
C ALA A 266 -23.02 -6.49 -37.73
N GLY A 267 -22.44 -5.32 -38.03
CA GLY A 267 -22.57 -4.69 -39.35
C GLY A 267 -21.94 -5.48 -40.51
N HIS A 268 -20.97 -6.36 -40.25
CA HIS A 268 -20.37 -7.24 -41.27
C HIS A 268 -21.13 -8.55 -41.50
N HIS A 269 -22.11 -8.90 -40.64
CA HIS A 269 -22.88 -10.13 -40.76
C HIS A 269 -24.13 -10.02 -41.66
N PHE A 270 -24.35 -8.86 -42.28
CA PHE A 270 -25.41 -8.60 -43.28
C PHE A 270 -24.79 -8.12 -44.59
#